data_AF-A0A7C5TTH6-F1
#
_entry.id   AF-A0A7C5TTH6-F1
#
_cell.length_a   1.000
_cell.length_b   1.000
_cell.length_c   1.000
_cell.angle_alpha   90.00
_cell.angle_beta   90.00
_cell.angle_gamma   90.00
#
_symmetry.space_group_name_H-M   'P 1'
#
loop_
_entity.id
_entity.type
_entity.pdbx_description
1 polymer ?
#
loop_
_entity_poly.entity_id
_entity_poly.type
_entity_poly.pdbx_seq_one_letter_code
_entity_poly.pdbx_strand_id
1 'polypeptide(L)'
;MYGPDSDLERMFASPTLLFRRGELVLRNGELLPEAATLRGATHVVEPGFDRAIERRLARHFEEERDLRLENFVVSRGEIEEEGGIHIHPCRRS
;
A
#
# COMPACT_ATOMS: atom_id res chain seq x y z
N MET A 1 14.76 15.70 -2.12
CA MET A 1 15.68 16.82 -1.86
C MET A 1 14.93 18.11 -2.13
N TYR A 2 15.08 19.07 -1.24
CA TYR A 2 14.45 20.38 -1.34
C TYR A 2 15.54 21.44 -1.49
N GLY A 3 15.31 22.43 -2.35
CA GLY A 3 16.15 23.62 -2.43
C GLY A 3 15.84 24.55 -1.26
N PRO A 4 16.84 25.12 -0.55
CA PRO A 4 16.58 26.02 0.55
C PRO A 4 15.74 27.23 0.13
N ASP A 5 14.71 27.54 0.91
CA ASP A 5 13.89 28.74 0.76
C ASP A 5 13.52 29.28 2.15
N SER A 6 13.49 30.61 2.30
CA SER A 6 13.01 31.27 3.52
C SER A 6 11.53 30.99 3.83
N ASP A 7 10.76 30.68 2.79
CA ASP A 7 9.38 30.27 2.86
C ASP A 7 9.29 28.73 2.83
N LEU A 8 9.04 28.14 4.00
CA LEU A 8 9.01 26.68 4.17
C LEU A 8 7.86 26.03 3.41
N GLU A 9 6.73 26.71 3.25
CA GLU A 9 5.59 26.19 2.49
C GLU A 9 5.99 26.03 1.03
N ARG A 10 6.58 27.09 0.44
CA ARG A 10 7.11 27.04 -0.93
C ARG A 10 8.20 25.99 -1.10
N MET A 11 9.10 25.86 -0.11
CA MET A 11 10.16 24.84 -0.14
C MET A 11 9.59 23.43 -0.26
N PHE A 12 8.63 23.07 0.60
CA PHE A 12 8.13 21.70 0.67
C PHE A 12 7.10 21.38 -0.43
N ALA A 13 6.46 22.39 -1.03
CA ALA A 13 5.51 22.21 -2.12
C ALA A 13 6.16 21.73 -3.44
N SER A 14 7.43 22.05 -3.69
CA SER A 14 8.13 21.70 -4.94
C SER A 14 9.54 21.15 -4.69
N PRO A 15 9.68 19.82 -4.55
CA PRO A 15 11.00 19.20 -4.39
C PRO A 15 11.89 19.40 -5.63
N THR A 16 13.18 19.61 -5.43
CA THR A 16 14.16 19.66 -6.54
C THR A 16 14.43 18.28 -7.13
N LEU A 17 14.47 17.24 -6.29
CA LEU A 17 14.65 15.85 -6.72
C LEU A 17 13.83 14.93 -5.82
N LEU A 18 13.11 13.96 -6.39
CA LEU A 18 12.49 12.87 -5.65
C LEU A 18 12.95 11.54 -6.24
N PHE A 19 13.37 10.63 -5.37
CA PHE A 19 13.70 9.28 -5.75
C PHE A 19 12.73 8.29 -5.12
N ARG A 20 12.37 7.25 -5.87
CA ARG A 20 11.55 6.14 -5.40
C ARG A 20 12.24 4.83 -5.76
N ARG A 21 12.52 3.99 -4.75
CA ARG A 21 13.31 2.74 -4.91
C ARG A 21 14.65 2.94 -5.64
N GLY A 22 15.29 4.09 -5.45
CA GLY A 22 16.55 4.44 -6.09
C GLY A 22 16.42 5.07 -7.48
N GLU A 23 15.23 5.10 -8.07
CA GLU A 23 14.98 5.74 -9.37
C GLU A 23 14.54 7.20 -9.20
N LEU A 24 15.05 8.10 -10.04
CA LEU A 24 14.65 9.51 -10.04
C LEU A 24 13.26 9.62 -10.68
N VAL A 25 12.27 10.13 -9.95
CA VAL A 25 10.87 10.20 -10.39
C VAL A 25 10.34 11.62 -10.54
N LEU A 26 11.01 12.60 -9.93
CA LEU A 26 10.67 14.01 -10.07
C LEU A 26 11.95 14.84 -10.07
N ARG A 27 11.97 15.87 -10.93
CA ARG A 27 13.03 16.86 -11.01
C ARG A 27 12.40 18.25 -11.10
N ASN A 28 12.84 19.17 -10.23
CA ASN A 28 12.38 20.56 -10.18
C ASN A 28 10.85 20.70 -10.11
N GLY A 29 10.19 19.88 -9.29
CA GLY A 29 8.73 19.86 -9.17
C GLY A 29 7.98 19.11 -10.26
N GLU A 30 8.65 18.68 -11.33
CA GLU A 30 8.01 17.98 -12.45
C GLU A 30 8.21 16.46 -12.39
N LEU A 31 7.13 15.69 -12.55
CA LEU A 31 7.19 14.23 -12.63
C LEU A 31 7.86 13.79 -13.93
N LEU A 32 8.78 12.84 -13.82
CA LEU A 32 9.45 12.23 -14.98
C LEU A 32 8.65 11.02 -15.49
N PRO A 33 8.80 10.62 -16.77
CA PRO A 33 8.10 9.47 -17.33
C PRO A 33 8.25 8.16 -16.53
N GLU A 34 9.42 7.94 -15.92
CA GLU A 34 9.73 6.79 -15.07
C GLU A 34 8.78 6.69 -13.86
N ALA A 35 8.24 7.82 -13.39
CA ALA A 35 7.28 7.84 -12.30
C ALA A 35 5.98 7.08 -12.64
N ALA A 36 5.59 7.04 -13.92
CA ALA A 36 4.33 6.45 -14.36
C ALA A 36 4.34 4.92 -14.34
N THR A 37 5.51 4.30 -14.48
CA THR A 37 5.65 2.83 -14.52
C THR A 37 6.01 2.23 -13.18
N LEU A 38 6.56 3.03 -12.27
CA LEU A 38 6.85 2.59 -10.91
C LEU A 38 5.56 2.36 -10.13
N ARG A 39 5.24 1.09 -9.88
CA ARG A 39 4.14 0.72 -8.99
C ARG A 39 4.58 0.67 -7.54
N GLY A 40 3.62 0.91 -6.63
CA GLY A 40 3.84 0.86 -5.19
C GLY A 40 4.08 -0.55 -4.66
N ALA A 41 4.06 -0.65 -3.34
CA ALA A 41 3.84 -1.92 -2.69
C ALA A 41 2.80 -1.73 -1.59
N THR A 42 1.95 -2.74 -1.42
CA THR A 42 1.05 -2.85 -0.29
C THR A 42 1.80 -3.52 0.86
N HIS A 43 1.85 -2.84 2.00
CA HIS A 43 2.53 -3.35 3.19
C HIS A 43 1.51 -4.10 4.04
N VAL A 44 1.79 -5.37 4.33
CA VAL A 44 0.87 -6.25 5.07
C VAL A 44 1.59 -6.89 6.25
N VAL A 45 0.82 -7.39 7.21
CA VAL A 45 1.28 -8.24 8.30
C VAL A 45 0.51 -9.55 8.26
N GLU A 46 1.13 -10.63 8.72
CA GLU A 46 0.54 -11.97 8.75
C GLU A 46 0.53 -12.47 10.21
N PRO A 47 -0.39 -11.94 11.05
CA PRO A 47 -0.55 -12.48 12.39
C PRO A 47 -1.04 -13.93 12.34
N GLY A 48 -0.84 -14.67 13.43
CA GLY A 48 -1.44 -16.01 13.56
C GLY A 48 -2.96 -15.91 13.38
N PHE A 49 -3.51 -16.72 12.47
CA PHE A 49 -4.93 -16.74 12.15
C PHE A 49 -5.52 -18.13 12.43
N ASP A 50 -6.58 -18.18 13.25
CA ASP A 50 -7.30 -19.41 13.55
C ASP A 50 -8.34 -19.71 12.45
N ARG A 51 -8.03 -20.66 11.57
CA ARG A 51 -8.93 -21.10 10.50
C ARG A 51 -10.26 -21.65 11.00
N ALA A 52 -10.36 -22.10 12.27
CA ALA A 52 -11.64 -22.57 12.81
C ALA A 52 -12.71 -21.47 12.87
N ILE A 53 -12.30 -20.19 12.88
CA ILE A 53 -13.23 -19.05 12.89
C ILE A 53 -13.97 -18.86 11.57
N GLU A 54 -13.42 -19.37 10.45
CA GLU A 54 -13.96 -19.14 9.10
C GLU A 54 -15.42 -19.58 8.98
N ARG A 55 -15.80 -20.72 9.56
CA ARG A 55 -17.19 -21.20 9.57
C ARG A 55 -18.15 -20.23 10.27
N ARG A 56 -17.70 -19.64 11.38
CA ARG A 56 -18.51 -18.67 12.14
C ARG A 56 -18.64 -17.37 11.36
N LEU A 57 -17.57 -16.93 10.70
CA LEU A 57 -17.59 -15.74 9.85
C LEU A 57 -18.49 -15.94 8.64
N ALA A 58 -18.39 -17.07 7.93
CA ALA A 58 -19.21 -17.38 6.77
C ALA A 58 -20.70 -17.29 7.09
N ARG A 59 -21.15 -17.97 8.15
CA ARG A 59 -22.55 -17.89 8.60
C ARG A 59 -22.98 -16.46 8.94
N HIS A 60 -22.14 -15.70 9.65
CA HIS A 60 -22.46 -14.32 9.99
C HIS A 60 -22.61 -13.43 8.74
N PHE A 61 -21.75 -13.61 7.73
CA PHE A 61 -21.83 -12.87 6.47
C PHE A 61 -23.08 -13.25 5.66
N GLU A 62 -23.46 -14.53 5.66
CA GLU A 62 -24.69 -14.98 5.00
C GLU A 62 -25.94 -14.44 5.69
N GLU A 63 -26.02 -14.53 7.02
CA GLU A 63 -27.22 -14.15 7.79
C GLU A 63 -27.41 -12.64 7.90
N GLU A 64 -26.33 -11.87 8.05
CA GLU A 64 -26.40 -10.46 8.45
C GLU A 64 -25.96 -9.49 7.34
N ARG A 65 -25.38 -10.00 6.25
CA ARG A 65 -24.84 -9.18 5.16
C ARG A 65 -25.29 -9.61 3.77
N ASP A 66 -26.02 -10.71 3.65
CA ASP A 66 -26.41 -11.31 2.35
C ASP A 66 -25.23 -11.49 1.39
N LEU A 67 -24.04 -11.79 1.93
CA LEU A 67 -22.79 -11.92 1.18
C LEU A 67 -22.09 -13.23 1.54
N ARG A 68 -21.40 -13.84 0.56
CA ARG A 68 -20.45 -14.93 0.85
C ARG A 68 -19.15 -14.35 1.36
N LEU A 69 -18.56 -14.98 2.38
CA LEU A 69 -17.29 -14.55 2.95
C LEU A 69 -16.18 -14.47 1.88
N GLU A 70 -16.15 -15.39 0.91
CA GLU A 70 -15.15 -15.39 -0.17
C GLU A 70 -15.16 -14.09 -0.99
N ASN A 71 -16.32 -13.44 -1.15
CA ASN A 71 -16.43 -12.18 -1.88
C ASN A 71 -15.88 -10.98 -1.09
N PHE A 72 -15.62 -11.17 0.21
CA PHE A 72 -15.06 -10.16 1.09
C PHE A 72 -13.55 -10.34 1.30
N VAL A 73 -13.04 -11.57 1.12
CA VAL A 73 -11.62 -11.87 1.28
C VAL A 73 -10.84 -11.32 0.08
N VAL A 74 -9.91 -10.42 0.35
CA VAL A 74 -8.95 -9.95 -0.65
C VAL A 74 -7.85 -10.99 -0.80
N SER A 75 -7.73 -11.56 -1.98
CA SER A 75 -6.69 -12.51 -2.33
C SER A 75 -5.33 -11.83 -2.52
N ARG A 76 -4.26 -12.62 -2.46
CA ARG A 76 -2.91 -12.12 -2.72
C ARG A 76 -2.76 -11.61 -4.16
N GLY A 77 -3.39 -12.28 -5.12
CA GLY A 77 -3.36 -11.91 -6.53
C GLY A 77 -3.94 -10.52 -6.77
N GLU A 78 -5.10 -10.21 -6.17
CA GLU A 78 -5.71 -8.88 -6.26
C GLU A 78 -4.80 -7.77 -5.74
N ILE A 79 -4.00 -8.04 -4.69
CA ILE A 79 -3.04 -7.06 -4.16
C ILE A 79 -1.80 -6.95 -5.08
N GLU A 80 -1.33 -8.07 -5.64
CA GLU A 80 -0.19 -8.12 -6.56
C GLU A 80 -0.49 -7.44 -7.91
N GLU A 81 -1.75 -7.45 -8.34
CA GLU A 81 -2.19 -6.72 -9.53
C GLU A 81 -2.00 -5.21 -9.41
N GLU A 82 -2.06 -4.64 -8.21
CA GLU A 82 -1.89 -3.20 -7.96
C GLU A 82 -0.42 -2.79 -7.71
N GLY A 83 0.47 -3.77 -7.48
CA GLY A 83 1.89 -3.53 -7.22
C GLY A 83 2.55 -4.65 -6.42
N GLY A 84 3.67 -4.34 -5.74
CA GLY A 84 4.34 -5.33 -4.91
C GLY A 84 3.60 -5.61 -3.59
N ILE A 85 3.90 -6.74 -2.95
CA ILE A 85 3.54 -6.97 -1.53
C ILE A 85 4.81 -6.94 -0.68
N HIS A 86 4.78 -6.21 0.43
CA HIS A 86 5.81 -6.23 1.45
C HIS A 86 5.24 -6.71 2.78
N ILE A 87 5.64 -7.92 3.18
CA ILE A 87 5.21 -8.55 4.43
C ILE A 87 6.16 -8.10 5.53
N HIS A 88 5.59 -7.55 6.60
CA HIS A 88 6.31 -7.17 7.82
C HIS A 88 6.18 -8.26 8.88
N PRO A 89 7.26 -8.57 9.63
CA PRO A 89 7.18 -9.53 10.72
C PRO A 89 6.32 -9.00 11.86
N CYS A 90 5.42 -9.84 12.39
CA CYS A 90 4.70 -9.54 13.62
C CYS A 90 5.65 -9.73 14.81
N ARG A 91 5.91 -8.65 15.56
CA ARG A 91 6.60 -8.77 16.86
C ARG A 91 5.69 -9.50 17.84
N ARG A 92 6.25 -10.41 18.64
CA ARG A 92 5.51 -11.04 19.74
C ARG A 92 5.16 -9.96 20.76
N SER A 93 3.87 -9.80 21.04
CA SER A 93 3.34 -9.04 22.18
C SER A 93 3.42 -9.87 23.45
#